data_AF-A0A9E2MNS1-F1
#
_entry.id   AF-A0A9E2MNS1-F1
#
_cell.length_a   1.000
_cell.length_b   1.000
_cell.length_c   1.000
_cell.angle_alpha   90.00
_cell.angle_beta   90.00
_cell.angle_gamma   90.00
#
_symmetry.space_group_name_H-M   'P 1'
#
loop_
_entity.id
_entity.type
_entity.pdbx_description
1 polymer ?
#
loop_
_entity_poly.entity_id
_entity_poly.type
_entity_poly.pdbx_seq_one_letter_code
_entity_poly.pdbx_strand_id
1 'polypeptide(L)'
;VRGKRPEAYAMINPHQSDCSYPFEQLAGVGVVYKLALALMEGKEDAVNKHLDLVVLGTIADIVPLTGENRILAKNGLKCLRLTQKPGLRALMDVAGVDAEKLNFRHIGFALAPRINAMGRIGSAETALELLMCKDPERASHLAKILDTQNKNRQNIEKKVLEHALEKTRKDLNLENEKIIVLADENWHVGVIGIVASRLTEEYKRPAILISLDGDKGKGSGRGVKGFNLFEAINRAGSHLITFGGHKAACGIRIERDKVDLFRQSLNSAEYFEQDGIIPELTVDFNVPFSYVGPKLINELESLMPYGPGNSEPVFSTNGIIVKNTPRSLGKSGYKFLTKCGNLTYEAITFKKSEFLRPKAGDTINLAYTPSINSWGGYDSIQLNIRDLQVC
;
A
#
# COMPACT_ATOMS: atom_id res chain seq x y z
N VAL A 1 -13.68 -19.13 1.46
CA VAL A 1 -12.41 -19.89 1.32
C VAL A 1 -12.65 -21.10 0.42
N ARG A 2 -12.04 -21.17 -0.78
CA ARG A 2 -12.13 -22.37 -1.63
C ARG A 2 -10.99 -23.33 -1.25
N GLY A 3 -11.33 -24.42 -0.55
CA GLY A 3 -10.40 -25.44 -0.06
C GLY A 3 -11.05 -26.31 1.01
N LYS A 4 -10.49 -27.51 1.27
CA LYS A 4 -10.93 -28.39 2.37
C LYS A 4 -10.73 -27.62 3.69
N ARG A 5 -11.79 -27.49 4.49
CA ARG A 5 -11.71 -26.83 5.82
C ARG A 5 -10.70 -27.60 6.69
N PRO A 6 -9.84 -26.92 7.47
CA PRO A 6 -8.95 -27.61 8.40
C PRO A 6 -9.77 -28.37 9.43
N GLU A 7 -9.28 -29.53 9.87
CA GLU A 7 -9.89 -30.27 10.99
C GLU A 7 -9.62 -29.48 12.28
N ALA A 8 -10.67 -28.85 12.80
CA ALA A 8 -10.62 -28.05 14.01
C ALA A 8 -11.93 -28.19 14.79
N TYR A 9 -11.87 -28.09 16.12
CA TYR A 9 -13.07 -28.11 16.98
C TYR A 9 -14.02 -26.93 16.67
N ALA A 10 -13.47 -25.75 16.39
CA ALA A 10 -14.21 -24.57 15.98
C ALA A 10 -13.38 -23.70 15.02
N MET A 11 -14.07 -23.00 14.11
CA MET A 11 -13.45 -22.06 13.17
C MET A 11 -14.27 -20.77 13.13
N ILE A 12 -13.64 -19.65 13.51
CA ILE A 12 -14.25 -18.32 13.44
C ILE A 12 -13.70 -17.63 12.20
N ASN A 13 -14.56 -17.45 11.19
CA ASN A 13 -14.18 -16.81 9.94
C ASN A 13 -15.43 -16.18 9.31
N PRO A 14 -15.51 -14.83 9.22
CA PRO A 14 -16.65 -14.13 8.62
C PRO A 14 -16.92 -14.48 7.16
N HIS A 15 -15.95 -15.02 6.42
CA HIS A 15 -16.11 -15.44 5.02
C HIS A 15 -16.65 -16.87 4.84
N GLN A 16 -17.20 -17.47 5.89
CA GLN A 16 -17.91 -18.74 5.77
C GLN A 16 -19.28 -18.49 5.12
N SER A 17 -19.65 -19.35 4.16
CA SER A 17 -20.90 -19.24 3.41
C SER A 17 -22.15 -19.31 4.30
N ASP A 18 -22.02 -19.95 5.46
CA ASP A 18 -23.04 -20.13 6.49
C ASP A 18 -22.91 -19.12 7.65
N CYS A 19 -22.04 -18.10 7.53
CA CYS A 19 -21.88 -17.08 8.57
C CYS A 19 -22.92 -15.97 8.41
N SER A 20 -23.70 -15.70 9.47
CA SER A 20 -24.66 -14.58 9.51
C SER A 20 -24.07 -13.28 10.07
N TYR A 21 -22.75 -13.22 10.27
CA TYR A 21 -22.11 -12.02 10.83
C TYR A 21 -22.20 -10.87 9.81
N PRO A 22 -22.69 -9.67 10.21
CA PRO A 22 -23.09 -8.63 9.27
C PRO A 22 -21.93 -7.92 8.55
N PHE A 23 -20.68 -8.14 8.98
CA PHE A 23 -19.53 -7.48 8.40
C PHE A 23 -18.38 -8.47 8.12
N GLU A 24 -18.34 -8.97 6.88
CA GLU A 24 -17.37 -10.00 6.47
C GLU A 24 -15.92 -9.50 6.36
N GLN A 25 -15.71 -8.19 6.28
CA GLN A 25 -14.42 -7.60 5.90
C GLN A 25 -13.48 -7.32 7.08
N LEU A 26 -13.76 -7.86 8.28
CA LEU A 26 -12.89 -7.68 9.44
C LEU A 26 -11.45 -8.11 9.14
N ALA A 27 -10.48 -7.27 9.51
CA ALA A 27 -9.09 -7.70 9.59
C ALA A 27 -8.96 -8.88 10.57
N GLY A 28 -7.93 -9.71 10.40
CA GLY A 28 -7.67 -10.83 11.32
C GLY A 28 -7.60 -10.40 12.79
N VAL A 29 -6.98 -9.24 13.07
CA VAL A 29 -6.95 -8.65 14.42
C VAL A 29 -8.34 -8.20 14.90
N GLY A 30 -9.23 -7.79 14.00
CA GLY A 30 -10.61 -7.45 14.31
C GLY A 30 -11.42 -8.67 14.70
N VAL A 31 -11.23 -9.80 14.02
CA VAL A 31 -11.84 -11.09 14.40
C VAL A 31 -11.36 -11.51 15.80
N VAL A 32 -10.06 -11.41 16.08
CA VAL A 32 -9.50 -11.71 17.41
C VAL A 32 -10.04 -10.77 18.49
N TYR A 33 -10.18 -9.48 18.18
CA TYR A 33 -10.76 -8.50 19.10
C TYR A 33 -12.22 -8.85 19.44
N LYS A 34 -13.02 -9.25 18.45
CA LYS A 34 -14.41 -9.69 18.67
C LYS A 34 -14.50 -10.96 19.50
N LEU A 35 -13.63 -11.93 19.24
CA LEU A 35 -13.52 -13.12 20.08
C LEU A 35 -13.15 -12.75 21.53
N ALA A 36 -12.19 -11.86 21.73
CA ALA A 36 -11.79 -11.42 23.05
C ALA A 36 -12.93 -10.72 23.80
N LEU A 37 -13.73 -9.88 23.12
CA LEU A 37 -14.94 -9.28 23.70
C LEU A 37 -15.95 -10.35 24.13
N ALA A 38 -16.21 -11.35 23.27
CA ALA A 38 -17.15 -12.43 23.60
C ALA A 38 -16.69 -13.28 24.80
N LEU A 39 -15.38 -13.53 24.92
CA LEU A 39 -14.81 -14.28 26.05
C LEU A 39 -14.75 -13.47 27.36
N MET A 40 -14.75 -12.14 27.25
CA MET A 40 -14.61 -11.20 28.36
C MET A 40 -15.90 -10.40 28.57
N GLU A 41 -17.06 -11.00 28.33
CA GLU A 41 -18.36 -10.37 28.51
C GLU A 41 -18.50 -9.78 29.94
N GLY A 42 -18.91 -8.51 30.01
CA GLY A 42 -18.96 -7.73 31.26
C GLY A 42 -17.59 -7.21 31.75
N LYS A 43 -16.52 -7.40 30.97
CA LYS A 43 -15.15 -6.90 31.21
C LYS A 43 -14.54 -6.30 29.95
N GLU A 44 -15.35 -5.65 29.12
CA GLU A 44 -14.98 -5.11 27.81
C GLU A 44 -13.81 -4.14 27.92
N ASP A 45 -13.70 -3.39 29.02
CA ASP A 45 -12.59 -2.46 29.28
C ASP A 45 -11.22 -3.15 29.33
N ALA A 46 -11.16 -4.42 29.74
CA ALA A 46 -9.91 -5.19 29.70
C ALA A 46 -9.46 -5.43 28.25
N VAL A 47 -10.41 -5.60 27.33
CA VAL A 47 -10.16 -5.80 25.89
C VAL A 47 -9.92 -4.47 25.18
N ASN A 48 -10.70 -3.43 25.50
CA ASN A 48 -10.61 -2.09 24.91
C ASN A 48 -9.22 -1.46 25.10
N LYS A 49 -8.50 -1.83 26.17
CA LYS A 49 -7.08 -1.44 26.39
C LYS A 49 -6.14 -1.87 25.27
N HIS A 50 -6.54 -2.79 24.41
CA HIS A 50 -5.75 -3.31 23.28
C HIS A 50 -6.18 -2.73 21.92
N LEU A 51 -7.08 -1.74 21.89
CA LEU A 51 -7.49 -1.06 20.65
C LEU A 51 -6.31 -0.42 19.89
N ASP A 52 -5.22 -0.08 20.59
CA ASP A 52 -3.98 0.39 19.99
C ASP A 52 -3.28 -0.68 19.11
N LEU A 53 -3.31 -1.94 19.53
CA LEU A 53 -2.86 -3.08 18.72
C LEU A 53 -3.85 -3.40 17.59
N VAL A 54 -5.14 -3.25 17.85
CA VAL A 54 -6.20 -3.50 16.84
C VAL A 54 -6.06 -2.55 15.66
N VAL A 55 -5.87 -1.25 15.89
CA VAL A 55 -5.66 -0.31 14.77
C VAL A 55 -4.38 -0.61 14.00
N LEU A 56 -3.31 -1.01 14.69
CA LEU A 56 -2.03 -1.32 14.05
C LEU A 56 -2.18 -2.50 13.08
N GLY A 57 -2.82 -3.58 13.51
CA GLY A 57 -3.10 -4.73 12.65
C GLY A 57 -4.10 -4.40 11.54
N THR A 58 -5.18 -3.66 11.84
CA THR A 58 -6.22 -3.31 10.86
C THR A 58 -5.65 -2.48 9.71
N ILE A 59 -4.81 -1.48 10.01
CA ILE A 59 -4.18 -0.65 8.99
C ILE A 59 -3.07 -1.43 8.25
N ALA A 60 -2.34 -2.30 8.94
CA ALA A 60 -1.29 -3.12 8.33
C ALA A 60 -1.83 -4.15 7.33
N ASP A 61 -3.06 -4.64 7.53
CA ASP A 61 -3.70 -5.67 6.70
C ASP A 61 -4.33 -5.11 5.42
N ILE A 62 -4.37 -3.77 5.26
CA ILE A 62 -4.91 -3.08 4.07
C ILE A 62 -6.34 -3.60 3.75
N VAL A 63 -7.15 -3.79 4.78
CA VAL A 63 -8.57 -4.16 4.64
C VAL A 63 -9.43 -2.94 4.32
N PRO A 64 -10.66 -3.14 3.80
CA PRO A 64 -11.59 -2.04 3.63
C PRO A 64 -11.87 -1.29 4.93
N LEU A 65 -11.73 0.04 4.92
CA LEU A 65 -11.89 0.92 6.09
C LEU A 65 -13.30 1.50 6.16
N THR A 66 -14.28 0.61 6.04
CA THR A 66 -15.72 0.85 6.17
C THR A 66 -16.26 0.06 7.37
N GLY A 67 -17.55 0.24 7.70
CA GLY A 67 -18.22 -0.53 8.75
C GLY A 67 -17.43 -0.59 10.06
N GLU A 68 -17.20 -1.81 10.55
CA GLU A 68 -16.53 -2.03 11.83
C GLU A 68 -15.03 -1.71 11.80
N ASN A 69 -14.32 -2.02 10.70
CA ASN A 69 -12.92 -1.67 10.57
C ASN A 69 -12.70 -0.16 10.71
N ARG A 70 -13.63 0.65 10.18
CA ARG A 70 -13.60 2.12 10.34
C ARG A 70 -13.73 2.53 11.81
N ILE A 71 -14.66 1.92 12.54
CA ILE A 71 -14.90 2.23 13.96
C ILE A 71 -13.68 1.81 14.79
N LEU A 72 -13.16 0.61 14.58
CA LEU A 72 -11.98 0.10 15.26
C LEU A 72 -10.75 0.95 14.95
N ALA A 73 -10.55 1.35 13.69
CA ALA A 73 -9.44 2.20 13.31
C ALA A 73 -9.54 3.61 13.92
N LYS A 74 -10.71 4.26 13.87
CA LYS A 74 -10.91 5.60 14.47
C LYS A 74 -10.67 5.61 15.97
N ASN A 75 -11.23 4.65 16.70
CA ASN A 75 -11.07 4.59 18.16
C ASN A 75 -9.67 4.10 18.54
N GLY A 76 -9.15 3.09 17.84
CA GLY A 76 -7.82 2.56 18.09
C GLY A 76 -6.71 3.57 17.79
N LEU A 77 -6.86 4.47 16.81
CA LEU A 77 -5.90 5.57 16.61
C LEU A 77 -5.83 6.47 17.85
N LYS A 78 -6.98 6.83 18.45
CA LYS A 78 -7.00 7.61 19.70
C LYS A 78 -6.27 6.87 20.83
N CYS A 79 -6.53 5.57 20.98
CA CYS A 79 -5.85 4.73 21.96
C CYS A 79 -4.34 4.64 21.70
N LEU A 80 -3.92 4.51 20.43
CA LEU A 80 -2.52 4.39 20.05
C LEU A 80 -1.73 5.69 20.34
N ARG A 81 -2.32 6.86 20.12
CA ARG A 81 -1.72 8.15 20.51
C ARG A 81 -1.42 8.22 22.01
N LEU A 82 -2.31 7.65 22.82
CA LEU A 82 -2.25 7.68 24.28
C LEU A 82 -1.62 6.42 24.90
N THR A 83 -1.14 5.47 24.08
CA THR A 83 -0.69 4.15 24.57
C THR A 83 0.42 4.28 25.61
N GLN A 84 0.44 3.41 26.60
CA GLN A 84 1.53 3.30 27.57
C GLN A 84 2.33 2.01 27.37
N LYS A 85 2.05 1.26 26.29
CA LYS A 85 2.78 0.02 25.99
C LYS A 85 4.21 0.37 25.56
N PRO A 86 5.24 -0.08 26.30
CA PRO A 86 6.62 0.27 26.00
C PRO A 86 7.04 -0.11 24.59
N GLY A 87 6.59 -1.27 24.09
CA GLY A 87 6.84 -1.72 22.73
C GLY A 87 6.34 -0.77 21.64
N LEU A 88 5.11 -0.24 21.78
CA LEU A 88 4.53 0.68 20.81
C LEU A 88 5.18 2.05 20.87
N ARG A 89 5.54 2.53 22.07
CA ARG A 89 6.30 3.77 22.26
C ARG A 89 7.68 3.69 21.62
N ALA A 90 8.44 2.66 21.94
CA ALA A 90 9.75 2.41 21.33
C ALA A 90 9.67 2.29 19.81
N LEU A 91 8.62 1.66 19.27
CA LEU A 91 8.41 1.56 17.82
C LEU A 91 8.16 2.92 17.17
N MET A 92 7.39 3.79 17.80
CA MET A 92 7.15 5.17 17.34
C MET A 92 8.44 5.99 17.37
N ASP A 93 9.24 5.84 18.44
CA ASP A 93 10.50 6.57 18.61
C ASP A 93 11.52 6.23 17.51
N VAL A 94 11.77 4.93 17.27
CA VAL A 94 12.68 4.52 16.18
C VAL A 94 12.12 4.84 14.80
N ALA A 95 10.81 5.02 14.68
CA ALA A 95 10.16 5.46 13.46
C ALA A 95 10.24 6.98 13.24
N GLY A 96 10.67 7.75 14.24
CA GLY A 96 10.64 9.22 14.20
C GLY A 96 9.22 9.78 14.16
N VAL A 97 8.25 9.05 14.72
CA VAL A 97 6.84 9.43 14.72
C VAL A 97 6.47 9.95 16.09
N ASP A 98 6.14 11.23 16.14
CA ASP A 98 5.54 11.85 17.33
C ASP A 98 4.11 11.29 17.53
N ALA A 99 3.84 10.81 18.74
CA ALA A 99 2.56 10.23 19.09
C ALA A 99 1.40 11.22 19.00
N GLU A 100 1.63 12.51 19.26
CA GLU A 100 0.58 13.53 19.15
C GLU A 100 0.16 13.76 17.69
N LYS A 101 1.13 13.65 16.78
CA LYS A 101 0.96 13.81 15.33
C LYS A 101 0.69 12.49 14.61
N LEU A 102 0.60 11.38 15.34
CA LEU A 102 0.36 10.06 14.78
C LEU A 102 -0.96 10.05 13.99
N ASN A 103 -0.93 9.51 12.79
CA ASN A 103 -2.10 9.38 11.92
C ASN A 103 -2.04 8.03 11.18
N PHE A 104 -3.08 7.72 10.40
CA PHE A 104 -3.14 6.44 9.69
C PHE A 104 -2.01 6.23 8.68
N ARG A 105 -1.48 7.31 8.07
CA ARG A 105 -0.32 7.24 7.18
C ARG A 105 0.93 6.83 7.95
N HIS A 106 1.17 7.37 9.14
CA HIS A 106 2.27 6.94 10.00
C HIS A 106 2.15 5.45 10.37
N ILE A 107 0.94 4.96 10.68
CA ILE A 107 0.72 3.54 10.98
C ILE A 107 1.07 2.67 9.75
N GLY A 108 0.50 2.98 8.59
CA GLY A 108 0.67 2.15 7.38
C GLY A 108 2.07 2.22 6.75
N PHE A 109 2.76 3.36 6.83
CA PHE A 109 4.03 3.59 6.12
C PHE A 109 5.26 3.70 7.02
N ALA A 110 5.10 3.90 8.34
CA ALA A 110 6.22 3.99 9.26
C ALA A 110 6.23 2.85 10.29
N LEU A 111 5.10 2.54 10.94
CA LEU A 111 5.05 1.53 12.00
C LEU A 111 4.90 0.11 11.46
N ALA A 112 3.85 -0.14 10.66
CA ALA A 112 3.56 -1.47 10.11
C ALA A 112 4.72 -2.07 9.29
N PRO A 113 5.48 -1.32 8.46
CA PRO A 113 6.60 -1.88 7.72
C PRO A 113 7.71 -2.46 8.61
N ARG A 114 7.92 -1.89 9.80
CA ARG A 114 8.93 -2.38 10.75
C ARG A 114 8.57 -3.73 11.35
N ILE A 115 7.29 -3.92 11.65
CA ILE A 115 6.77 -5.23 12.10
C ILE A 115 6.81 -6.23 10.95
N ASN A 116 6.32 -5.84 9.78
CA ASN A 116 6.25 -6.72 8.61
C ASN A 116 7.62 -7.10 8.04
N ALA A 117 8.65 -6.28 8.27
CA ALA A 117 10.03 -6.62 7.88
C ALA A 117 10.52 -7.91 8.57
N MET A 118 10.08 -8.15 9.80
CA MET A 118 10.46 -9.36 10.54
C MET A 118 9.91 -10.62 9.89
N GLY A 119 8.66 -10.63 9.43
CA GLY A 119 8.11 -11.79 8.72
C GLY A 119 8.71 -12.04 7.32
N ARG A 120 9.49 -11.10 6.78
CA ARG A 120 10.09 -11.18 5.43
C ARG A 120 11.57 -11.55 5.44
N ILE A 121 12.31 -11.04 6.42
CA ILE A 121 13.79 -11.13 6.49
C ILE A 121 14.28 -11.57 7.87
N GLY A 122 13.48 -11.38 8.93
CA GLY A 122 13.88 -11.66 10.32
C GLY A 122 13.05 -12.75 10.99
N SER A 123 12.97 -12.67 12.31
CA SER A 123 12.15 -13.54 13.19
C SER A 123 10.85 -12.83 13.59
N ALA A 124 9.71 -13.44 13.25
CA ALA A 124 8.39 -12.92 13.62
C ALA A 124 8.20 -12.88 15.15
N GLU A 125 8.88 -13.76 15.88
CA GLU A 125 8.88 -13.86 17.34
C GLU A 125 9.42 -12.58 17.98
N THR A 126 10.43 -11.93 17.38
CA THR A 126 10.97 -10.66 17.88
C THR A 126 9.93 -9.53 17.82
N ALA A 127 9.12 -9.49 16.77
CA ALA A 127 8.05 -8.50 16.66
C ALA A 127 6.95 -8.75 17.70
N LEU A 128 6.60 -10.02 17.94
CA LEU A 128 5.67 -10.38 19.00
C LEU A 128 6.22 -10.01 20.39
N GLU A 129 7.49 -10.30 20.65
CA GLU A 129 8.17 -9.95 21.90
C GLU A 129 8.10 -8.44 22.15
N LEU A 130 8.34 -7.62 21.13
CA LEU A 130 8.22 -6.16 21.25
C LEU A 130 6.79 -5.76 21.66
N LEU A 131 5.76 -6.28 20.99
CA LEU A 131 4.37 -5.92 21.25
C LEU A 131 3.88 -6.35 22.65
N MET A 132 4.49 -7.39 23.22
CA MET A 132 4.19 -7.91 24.56
C MET A 132 5.12 -7.37 25.65
N CYS A 133 6.18 -6.65 25.29
CA CYS A 133 7.22 -6.20 26.21
C CYS A 133 6.68 -5.17 27.23
N LYS A 134 7.02 -5.38 28.50
CA LYS A 134 6.67 -4.48 29.62
C LYS A 134 7.85 -3.65 30.12
N ASP A 135 9.07 -4.00 29.71
CA ASP A 135 10.29 -3.27 30.09
C ASP A 135 10.67 -2.26 28.99
N PRO A 136 10.70 -0.94 29.29
CA PRO A 136 11.10 0.08 28.33
C PRO A 136 12.49 -0.11 27.72
N GLU A 137 13.48 -0.58 28.48
CA GLU A 137 14.83 -0.77 27.95
C GLU A 137 14.88 -1.91 26.93
N ARG A 138 14.30 -3.06 27.28
CA ARG A 138 14.14 -4.19 26.36
C ARG A 138 13.32 -3.81 25.12
N ALA A 139 12.22 -3.06 25.30
CA ALA A 139 11.41 -2.59 24.19
C ALA A 139 12.21 -1.68 23.22
N SER A 140 13.03 -0.77 23.75
CA SER A 140 13.92 0.07 22.95
C SER A 140 14.92 -0.77 22.13
N HIS A 141 15.51 -1.79 22.75
CA HIS A 141 16.41 -2.70 22.06
C HIS A 141 15.72 -3.47 20.93
N LEU A 142 14.56 -4.07 21.20
CA LEU A 142 13.77 -4.80 20.21
C LEU A 142 13.32 -3.89 19.05
N ALA A 143 12.88 -2.66 19.35
CA ALA A 143 12.48 -1.70 18.32
C ALA A 143 13.65 -1.34 17.38
N LYS A 144 14.88 -1.20 17.90
CA LYS A 144 16.09 -0.98 17.08
C LYS A 144 16.40 -2.16 16.17
N ILE A 145 16.15 -3.39 16.62
CA ILE A 145 16.29 -4.59 15.78
C ILE A 145 15.29 -4.52 14.61
N LEU A 146 14.01 -4.26 14.90
CA LEU A 146 12.97 -4.14 13.87
C LEU A 146 13.30 -3.02 12.86
N ASP A 147 13.78 -1.87 13.34
CA ASP A 147 14.19 -0.76 12.48
C ASP A 147 15.36 -1.13 11.57
N THR A 148 16.36 -1.84 12.11
CA THR A 148 17.51 -2.34 11.34
C THR A 148 17.06 -3.32 10.25
N GLN A 149 16.18 -4.26 10.58
CA GLN A 149 15.65 -5.22 9.61
C GLN A 149 14.80 -4.54 8.54
N ASN A 150 14.01 -3.53 8.89
CA ASN A 150 13.27 -2.73 7.93
C ASN A 150 14.20 -1.95 6.98
N LYS A 151 15.29 -1.36 7.48
CA LYS A 151 16.32 -0.70 6.65
C LYS A 151 16.99 -1.70 5.70
N ASN A 152 17.35 -2.88 6.19
CA ASN A 152 17.90 -3.96 5.36
C ASN A 152 16.90 -4.37 4.27
N ARG A 153 15.63 -4.56 4.62
CA ARG A 153 14.53 -4.84 3.69
C ARG A 153 14.42 -3.77 2.61
N GLN A 154 14.43 -2.48 2.98
CA GLN A 154 14.38 -1.35 2.06
C GLN A 154 15.56 -1.34 1.09
N ASN A 155 16.77 -1.65 1.58
CA ASN A 155 17.98 -1.72 0.77
C ASN A 155 17.92 -2.87 -0.25
N ILE A 156 17.49 -4.06 0.18
CA ILE A 156 17.31 -5.21 -0.72
C ILE A 156 16.24 -4.91 -1.76
N GLU A 157 15.08 -4.39 -1.33
CA GLU A 157 14.00 -3.99 -2.23
C GLU A 157 14.46 -2.97 -3.29
N LYS A 158 15.26 -1.97 -2.89
CA LYS A 158 15.81 -0.98 -3.81
C LYS A 158 16.71 -1.63 -4.88
N LYS A 159 17.63 -2.51 -4.47
CA LYS A 159 18.52 -3.22 -5.40
C LYS A 159 17.74 -4.10 -6.37
N VAL A 160 16.76 -4.86 -5.86
CA VAL A 160 15.91 -5.72 -6.69
C VAL A 160 15.06 -4.88 -7.66
N LEU A 161 14.50 -3.75 -7.22
CA LEU A 161 13.74 -2.86 -8.08
C LEU A 161 14.61 -2.23 -9.17
N GLU A 162 15.79 -1.72 -8.83
CA GLU A 162 16.72 -1.14 -9.81
C GLU A 162 17.10 -2.19 -10.87
N HIS A 163 17.42 -3.41 -10.46
CA HIS A 163 17.73 -4.50 -11.38
C HIS A 163 16.51 -4.93 -12.22
N ALA A 164 15.32 -5.04 -11.62
CA ALA A 164 14.11 -5.42 -12.35
C ALA A 164 13.69 -4.36 -13.38
N LEU A 165 13.84 -3.07 -13.06
CA LEU A 165 13.62 -1.97 -14.01
C LEU A 165 14.61 -2.04 -15.18
N GLU A 166 15.87 -2.39 -14.92
CA GLU A 166 16.88 -2.58 -15.96
C GLU A 166 16.51 -3.75 -16.87
N LYS A 167 16.21 -4.93 -16.31
CA LYS A 167 15.75 -6.11 -17.08
C LYS A 167 14.50 -5.81 -17.90
N THR A 168 13.53 -5.09 -17.32
CA THR A 168 12.30 -4.70 -18.05
C THR A 168 12.62 -3.87 -19.30
N ARG A 169 13.63 -3.00 -19.25
CA ARG A 169 14.00 -2.14 -20.38
C ARG A 169 14.85 -2.85 -21.43
N LYS A 170 15.66 -3.82 -21.02
CA LYS A 170 16.59 -4.54 -21.89
C LYS A 170 15.97 -5.78 -22.53
N ASP A 171 15.19 -6.51 -21.75
CA ASP A 171 14.83 -7.90 -22.08
C ASP A 171 13.37 -8.03 -22.56
N LEU A 172 12.51 -7.05 -22.27
CA LEU A 172 11.08 -7.13 -22.59
C LEU A 172 10.69 -6.18 -23.73
N ASN A 173 9.87 -6.69 -24.65
CA ASN A 173 9.17 -5.85 -25.62
C ASN A 173 7.76 -5.54 -25.12
N LEU A 174 7.61 -4.39 -24.47
CA LEU A 174 6.33 -3.95 -23.89
C LEU A 174 5.25 -3.63 -24.95
N GLU A 175 5.54 -3.62 -26.24
CA GLU A 175 4.47 -3.55 -27.26
C GLU A 175 3.67 -4.86 -27.28
N ASN A 176 4.38 -5.98 -27.18
CA ASN A 176 3.84 -7.33 -27.30
C ASN A 176 3.58 -8.00 -25.95
N GLU A 177 4.36 -7.69 -24.92
CA GLU A 177 4.27 -8.33 -23.61
C GLU A 177 3.40 -7.54 -22.64
N LYS A 178 2.14 -7.96 -22.48
CA LYS A 178 1.15 -7.31 -21.60
C LYS A 178 1.36 -7.65 -20.10
N ILE A 179 2.02 -8.76 -19.78
CA ILE A 179 2.36 -9.17 -18.42
C ILE A 179 3.88 -9.22 -18.28
N ILE A 180 4.40 -8.47 -17.32
CA ILE A 180 5.83 -8.46 -16.99
C ILE A 180 6.14 -9.74 -16.21
N VAL A 181 6.96 -10.63 -16.76
CA VAL A 181 7.43 -11.83 -16.05
C VAL A 181 8.94 -11.84 -16.05
N LEU A 182 9.54 -11.63 -14.88
CA LEU A 182 10.99 -11.62 -14.73
C LEU A 182 11.43 -12.62 -13.66
N ALA A 183 12.64 -13.15 -13.84
CA ALA A 183 13.27 -14.05 -12.90
C ALA A 183 14.73 -13.69 -12.69
N ASP A 184 15.21 -13.91 -11.47
CA ASP A 184 16.63 -13.78 -11.12
C ASP A 184 16.96 -14.58 -9.86
N GLU A 185 18.20 -15.07 -9.77
CA GLU A 185 18.72 -15.77 -8.59
C GLU A 185 19.20 -14.84 -7.48
N ASN A 186 19.50 -13.58 -7.80
CA ASN A 186 19.92 -12.59 -6.81
C ASN A 186 18.74 -11.90 -6.11
N TRP A 187 17.51 -12.33 -6.39
CA TRP A 187 16.31 -11.72 -5.81
C TRP A 187 15.87 -12.43 -4.55
N HIS A 188 15.60 -11.66 -3.49
CA HIS A 188 15.15 -12.21 -2.23
C HIS A 188 13.62 -12.41 -2.20
N VAL A 189 13.16 -13.63 -1.89
CA VAL A 189 11.74 -14.01 -1.87
C VAL A 189 10.87 -13.10 -0.98
N GLY A 190 11.42 -12.57 0.12
CA GLY A 190 10.72 -11.65 1.02
C GLY A 190 10.36 -10.28 0.43
N VAL A 191 10.98 -9.87 -0.70
CA VAL A 191 10.77 -8.53 -1.30
C VAL A 191 10.13 -8.56 -2.70
N ILE A 192 10.20 -9.68 -3.44
CA ILE A 192 9.68 -9.76 -4.82
C ILE A 192 8.22 -9.32 -4.93
N GLY A 193 7.37 -9.62 -3.95
CA GLY A 193 5.98 -9.17 -3.98
C GLY A 193 5.80 -7.64 -3.89
N ILE A 194 6.71 -6.93 -3.20
CA ILE A 194 6.67 -5.47 -3.12
C ILE A 194 7.17 -4.87 -4.44
N VAL A 195 8.25 -5.42 -4.99
CA VAL A 195 8.80 -4.96 -6.26
C VAL A 195 7.80 -5.22 -7.39
N ALA A 196 7.05 -6.33 -7.35
CA ALA A 196 6.01 -6.63 -8.34
C ALA A 196 4.90 -5.58 -8.29
N SER A 197 4.48 -5.15 -7.09
CA SER A 197 3.53 -4.03 -6.93
C SER A 197 4.07 -2.74 -7.55
N ARG A 198 5.35 -2.42 -7.32
CA ARG A 198 5.96 -1.21 -7.89
C ARG A 198 6.08 -1.26 -9.42
N LEU A 199 6.44 -2.40 -9.99
CA LEU A 199 6.44 -2.57 -11.46
C LEU A 199 5.03 -2.46 -12.03
N THR A 200 4.05 -3.01 -11.32
CA THR A 200 2.64 -2.91 -11.70
C THR A 200 2.17 -1.46 -11.72
N GLU A 201 2.56 -0.67 -10.73
CA GLU A 201 2.23 0.76 -10.64
C GLU A 201 2.96 1.60 -11.70
N GLU A 202 4.23 1.32 -11.97
CA GLU A 202 5.07 2.06 -12.92
C GLU A 202 4.67 1.78 -14.37
N TYR A 203 4.44 0.51 -14.72
CA TYR A 203 4.16 0.11 -16.10
C TYR A 203 2.67 -0.08 -16.40
N LYS A 204 1.81 0.06 -15.37
CA LYS A 204 0.35 -0.14 -15.47
C LYS A 204 0.01 -1.51 -16.07
N ARG A 205 0.78 -2.53 -15.70
CA ARG A 205 0.67 -3.89 -16.24
C ARG A 205 0.82 -4.91 -15.13
N PRO A 206 0.13 -6.06 -15.18
CA PRO A 206 0.40 -7.13 -14.25
C PRO A 206 1.89 -7.51 -14.27
N ALA A 207 2.46 -7.74 -13.10
CA ALA A 207 3.87 -8.10 -12.97
C ALA A 207 4.02 -9.33 -12.06
N ILE A 208 4.89 -10.25 -12.48
CA ILE A 208 5.29 -11.45 -11.75
C ILE A 208 6.81 -11.45 -11.66
N LEU A 209 7.31 -11.47 -10.42
CA LEU A 209 8.75 -11.59 -10.14
C LEU A 209 9.04 -12.95 -9.52
N ILE A 210 10.10 -13.60 -9.97
CA ILE A 210 10.49 -14.95 -9.57
C ILE A 210 11.90 -14.91 -8.98
N SER A 211 12.02 -15.30 -7.72
CA SER A 211 13.30 -15.55 -7.05
C SER A 211 13.70 -16.99 -7.33
N LEU A 212 14.82 -17.19 -8.02
CA LEU A 212 15.35 -18.51 -8.38
C LEU A 212 16.31 -19.01 -7.30
N ASP A 213 16.20 -20.29 -6.95
CA ASP A 213 17.02 -21.00 -5.97
C ASP A 213 17.29 -22.42 -6.49
N GLY A 214 18.50 -22.67 -6.99
CA GLY A 214 18.83 -23.88 -7.75
C GLY A 214 17.93 -24.03 -8.98
N ASP A 215 17.34 -25.23 -9.13
CA ASP A 215 16.48 -25.58 -10.27
C ASP A 215 15.02 -25.12 -10.10
N LYS A 216 14.68 -24.47 -8.99
CA LYS A 216 13.31 -24.05 -8.68
C LYS A 216 13.24 -22.55 -8.40
N GLY A 217 12.05 -22.00 -8.48
CA GLY A 217 11.79 -20.60 -8.17
C GLY A 217 10.51 -20.41 -7.36
N LYS A 218 10.51 -19.38 -6.52
CA LYS A 218 9.30 -18.87 -5.85
C LYS A 218 8.97 -17.51 -6.44
N GLY A 219 7.75 -17.35 -6.92
CA GLY A 219 7.29 -16.11 -7.54
C GLY A 219 6.15 -15.45 -6.79
N SER A 220 6.07 -14.12 -6.90
CA SER A 220 4.92 -13.34 -6.46
C SER A 220 4.47 -12.40 -7.57
N GLY A 221 3.17 -12.40 -7.83
CA GLY A 221 2.57 -11.54 -8.84
C GLY A 221 1.57 -10.54 -8.28
N ARG A 222 1.38 -9.46 -9.03
CA ARG A 222 0.46 -8.36 -8.76
C ARG A 222 -0.27 -7.99 -10.04
N GLY A 223 -1.59 -7.86 -9.93
CA GLY A 223 -2.48 -7.53 -11.03
C GLY A 223 -2.84 -6.05 -11.06
N VAL A 224 -3.45 -5.62 -12.16
CA VAL A 224 -4.04 -4.29 -12.34
C VAL A 224 -5.56 -4.36 -12.24
N LYS A 225 -6.20 -3.22 -11.96
CA LYS A 225 -7.66 -3.10 -12.07
C LYS A 225 -8.10 -3.48 -13.50
N GLY A 226 -9.23 -4.18 -13.62
CA GLY A 226 -9.73 -4.67 -14.91
C GLY A 226 -9.16 -6.02 -15.34
N PHE A 227 -8.00 -6.44 -14.82
CA PHE A 227 -7.37 -7.71 -15.20
C PHE A 227 -7.51 -8.79 -14.12
N ASN A 228 -7.80 -10.04 -14.51
CA ASN A 228 -7.81 -11.18 -13.59
C ASN A 228 -6.51 -11.99 -13.69
N LEU A 229 -5.54 -11.64 -12.83
CA LEU A 229 -4.24 -12.30 -12.81
C LEU A 229 -4.35 -13.80 -12.47
N PHE A 230 -5.29 -14.18 -11.61
CA PHE A 230 -5.46 -15.58 -11.23
C PHE A 230 -5.94 -16.43 -12.41
N GLU A 231 -6.88 -15.93 -13.22
CA GLU A 231 -7.34 -16.64 -14.42
C GLU A 231 -6.21 -16.80 -15.45
N ALA A 232 -5.41 -15.76 -15.67
CA ALA A 232 -4.26 -15.84 -16.57
C ALA A 232 -3.26 -16.92 -16.12
N ILE A 233 -2.96 -16.97 -14.82
CA ILE A 233 -2.07 -17.99 -14.24
C ILE A 233 -2.67 -19.38 -14.32
N ASN A 234 -3.98 -19.52 -14.08
CA ASN A 234 -4.66 -20.81 -14.15
C ASN A 234 -4.55 -21.42 -15.56
N ARG A 235 -4.57 -20.60 -16.61
CA ARG A 235 -4.38 -21.02 -18.00
C ARG A 235 -2.92 -21.41 -18.29
N ALA A 236 -1.96 -20.71 -17.71
CA ALA A 236 -0.53 -21.03 -17.80
C ALA A 236 -0.04 -22.05 -16.75
N GLY A 237 -0.96 -22.68 -16.01
CA GLY A 237 -0.66 -23.48 -14.81
C GLY A 237 0.12 -24.76 -15.08
N SER A 238 0.10 -25.28 -16.31
CA SER A 238 0.85 -26.48 -16.72
C SER A 238 2.37 -26.32 -16.60
N HIS A 239 2.87 -25.09 -16.58
CA HIS A 239 4.29 -24.78 -16.40
C HIS A 239 4.69 -24.60 -14.92
N LEU A 240 3.74 -24.68 -13.99
CA LEU A 240 3.95 -24.37 -12.56
C LEU A 240 3.92 -25.64 -11.71
N ILE A 241 4.78 -25.69 -10.69
CA ILE A 241 4.78 -26.75 -9.67
C ILE A 241 3.54 -26.58 -8.78
N THR A 242 3.29 -25.36 -8.32
CA THR A 242 2.12 -24.99 -7.52
C THR A 242 1.80 -23.52 -7.72
N PHE A 243 0.53 -23.12 -7.68
CA PHE A 243 0.15 -21.72 -7.65
C PHE A 243 -1.11 -21.50 -6.81
N GLY A 244 -1.31 -20.24 -6.40
CA GLY A 244 -2.50 -19.82 -5.67
C GLY A 244 -2.61 -18.29 -5.63
N GLY A 245 -3.76 -17.80 -5.19
CA GLY A 245 -4.01 -16.37 -5.06
C GLY A 245 -5.44 -15.96 -5.43
N HIS A 246 -5.59 -14.69 -5.78
CA HIS A 246 -6.84 -14.04 -6.13
C HIS A 246 -6.63 -13.10 -7.33
N LYS A 247 -7.72 -12.43 -7.77
CA LYS A 247 -7.73 -11.54 -8.95
C LYS A 247 -6.54 -10.56 -9.01
N ALA A 248 -6.14 -10.00 -7.87
CA ALA A 248 -5.14 -8.93 -7.77
C ALA A 248 -3.72 -9.38 -7.37
N ALA A 249 -3.54 -10.62 -6.89
CA ALA A 249 -2.24 -11.08 -6.41
C ALA A 249 -2.12 -12.61 -6.42
N CYS A 250 -0.92 -13.11 -6.67
CA CYS A 250 -0.65 -14.54 -6.69
C CYS A 250 0.71 -14.90 -6.06
N GLY A 251 0.83 -16.18 -5.69
CA GLY A 251 2.09 -16.84 -5.38
C GLY A 251 2.24 -18.06 -6.29
N ILE A 252 3.46 -18.28 -6.80
CA ILE A 252 3.78 -19.40 -7.69
C ILE A 252 5.05 -20.13 -7.25
N ARG A 253 5.16 -21.40 -7.60
CA ARG A 253 6.41 -22.17 -7.63
C ARG A 253 6.60 -22.73 -9.03
N ILE A 254 7.81 -22.68 -9.55
CA ILE A 254 8.14 -23.00 -10.94
C ILE A 254 9.53 -23.66 -11.02
N GLU A 255 9.77 -24.46 -12.05
CA GLU A 255 11.12 -24.94 -12.40
C GLU A 255 11.86 -23.89 -13.24
N ARG A 256 13.17 -23.78 -13.06
CA ARG A 256 13.99 -22.73 -13.71
C ARG A 256 13.86 -22.77 -15.24
N ASP A 257 13.84 -23.96 -15.84
CA ASP A 257 13.73 -24.16 -17.28
C ASP A 257 12.34 -23.83 -17.85
N LYS A 258 11.29 -23.75 -17.01
CA LYS A 258 9.92 -23.42 -17.42
C LYS A 258 9.61 -21.93 -17.40
N VAL A 259 10.51 -21.08 -16.90
CA VAL A 259 10.26 -19.63 -16.76
C VAL A 259 9.92 -18.99 -18.09
N ASP A 260 10.67 -19.30 -19.15
CA ASP A 260 10.43 -18.68 -20.46
C ASP A 260 9.16 -19.20 -21.12
N LEU A 261 8.86 -20.50 -21.00
CA LEU A 261 7.60 -21.08 -21.45
C LEU A 261 6.40 -20.47 -20.73
N PHE A 262 6.52 -20.27 -19.42
CA PHE A 262 5.50 -19.59 -18.62
C PHE A 262 5.31 -18.14 -19.04
N ARG A 263 6.39 -17.38 -19.29
CA ARG A 263 6.34 -15.99 -19.81
C ARG A 263 5.63 -15.94 -21.16
N GLN A 264 5.97 -16.83 -22.08
CA GLN A 264 5.37 -16.90 -23.42
C GLN A 264 3.89 -17.28 -23.34
N SER A 265 3.55 -18.29 -22.53
CA SER A 265 2.16 -18.69 -22.30
C SER A 265 1.33 -17.53 -21.78
N LEU A 266 1.80 -16.79 -20.78
CA LEU A 266 1.08 -15.62 -20.24
C LEU A 266 0.91 -14.46 -21.21
N ASN A 267 1.79 -14.31 -22.19
CA ASN A 267 1.79 -13.20 -23.15
C ASN A 267 1.28 -13.57 -24.54
N SER A 268 0.73 -14.78 -24.73
CA SER A 268 0.19 -15.16 -26.04
C SER A 268 -1.06 -14.32 -26.37
N ALA A 269 -1.20 -13.94 -27.66
CA ALA A 269 -2.20 -12.96 -28.12
C ALA A 269 -3.65 -13.38 -27.82
N GLU A 270 -3.92 -14.68 -27.72
CA GLU A 270 -5.24 -15.25 -27.40
C GLU A 270 -5.74 -14.85 -26.00
N TYR A 271 -4.89 -14.28 -25.16
CA TYR A 271 -5.23 -13.93 -23.76
C TYR A 271 -5.64 -12.46 -23.54
N PHE A 272 -5.56 -11.61 -24.57
CA PHE A 272 -5.84 -10.17 -24.47
C PHE A 272 -6.82 -9.70 -25.55
N GLU A 273 -7.99 -10.33 -25.65
CA GLU A 273 -9.09 -9.89 -26.54
C GLU A 273 -9.89 -8.68 -26.00
N GLN A 274 -9.63 -8.21 -24.79
CA GLN A 274 -10.36 -7.07 -24.22
C GLN A 274 -9.41 -5.92 -23.88
N ASP A 275 -9.72 -4.78 -24.49
CA ASP A 275 -9.33 -3.39 -24.22
C ASP A 275 -8.08 -3.19 -23.35
N GLY A 276 -7.12 -2.45 -23.94
CA GLY A 276 -5.88 -2.08 -23.28
C GLY A 276 -6.10 -1.59 -21.85
N ILE A 277 -5.16 -1.92 -20.97
CA ILE A 277 -5.15 -1.44 -19.59
C ILE A 277 -4.94 0.08 -19.64
N ILE A 278 -6.02 0.85 -19.70
CA ILE A 278 -5.99 2.30 -19.61
C ILE A 278 -6.03 2.64 -18.11
N PRO A 279 -5.02 3.36 -17.58
CA PRO A 279 -5.07 3.85 -16.21
C PRO A 279 -6.25 4.79 -16.05
N GLU A 280 -7.21 4.44 -15.19
CA GLU A 280 -8.34 5.30 -14.85
C GLU A 280 -8.02 6.11 -13.59
N LEU A 281 -8.23 7.42 -13.65
CA LEU A 281 -8.35 8.27 -12.47
C LEU A 281 -9.82 8.65 -12.28
N THR A 282 -10.40 8.24 -11.15
CA THR A 282 -11.70 8.74 -10.72
C THR A 282 -11.51 10.09 -10.02
N VAL A 283 -12.18 11.12 -10.52
CA VAL A 283 -12.28 12.43 -9.87
C VAL A 283 -13.66 12.51 -9.21
N ASP A 284 -13.69 12.76 -7.90
CA ASP A 284 -14.93 12.78 -7.14
C ASP A 284 -15.74 14.04 -7.43
N PHE A 285 -15.07 15.21 -7.48
CA PHE A 285 -15.73 16.48 -7.70
C PHE A 285 -14.87 17.45 -8.51
N ASN A 286 -15.51 18.22 -9.40
CA ASN A 286 -14.96 19.47 -9.89
C ASN A 286 -15.30 20.57 -8.89
N VAL A 287 -14.27 21.25 -8.36
CA VAL A 287 -14.45 22.29 -7.34
C VAL A 287 -13.85 23.61 -7.81
N PRO A 288 -14.54 24.74 -7.58
CA PRO A 288 -13.94 26.04 -7.75
C PRO A 288 -12.73 26.17 -6.82
N PHE A 289 -11.64 26.74 -7.32
CA PHE A 289 -10.39 26.89 -6.55
C PHE A 289 -10.58 27.69 -5.24
N SER A 290 -11.63 28.54 -5.17
CA SER A 290 -12.02 29.29 -3.97
C SER A 290 -12.52 28.44 -2.81
N TYR A 291 -12.95 27.20 -3.06
CA TYR A 291 -13.37 26.27 -2.01
C TYR A 291 -12.19 25.54 -1.38
N VAL A 292 -11.00 25.59 -2.01
CA VAL A 292 -9.79 24.94 -1.50
C VAL A 292 -9.24 25.76 -0.33
N GLY A 293 -9.72 25.48 0.87
CA GLY A 293 -9.32 26.18 2.08
C GLY A 293 -9.18 25.26 3.28
N PRO A 294 -8.75 25.80 4.45
CA PRO A 294 -8.62 25.01 5.67
C PRO A 294 -9.91 24.31 6.08
N LYS A 295 -11.06 24.95 5.82
CA LYS A 295 -12.38 24.36 6.09
C LYS A 295 -12.59 23.04 5.32
N LEU A 296 -12.37 23.06 4.00
CA LEU A 296 -12.50 21.85 3.17
C LEU A 296 -11.52 20.77 3.65
N ILE A 297 -10.28 21.14 3.97
CA ILE A 297 -9.27 20.18 4.43
C ILE A 297 -9.69 19.55 5.77
N ASN A 298 -10.21 20.33 6.71
CA ASN A 298 -10.71 19.82 7.99
C ASN A 298 -11.92 18.88 7.81
N GLU A 299 -12.82 19.20 6.86
CA GLU A 299 -13.94 18.31 6.51
C GLU A 299 -13.43 17.00 5.91
N LEU A 300 -12.43 17.04 5.02
CA LEU A 300 -11.76 15.86 4.50
C LEU A 300 -11.08 15.05 5.61
N GLU A 301 -10.41 15.68 6.56
CA GLU A 301 -9.79 14.99 7.68
C GLU A 301 -10.82 14.22 8.52
N SER A 302 -12.06 14.70 8.62
CA SER A 302 -13.14 14.00 9.31
C SER A 302 -13.56 12.67 8.63
N LEU A 303 -13.30 12.56 7.32
CA LEU A 303 -13.59 11.38 6.50
C LEU A 303 -12.54 10.27 6.65
N MET A 304 -11.37 10.57 7.21
CA MET A 304 -10.36 9.57 7.54
C MET A 304 -10.90 8.48 8.48
N PRO A 305 -10.30 7.27 8.54
CA PRO A 305 -9.15 6.82 7.77
C PRO A 305 -9.46 6.59 6.29
N TYR A 306 -8.56 7.02 5.41
CA TYR A 306 -8.60 6.64 4.01
C TYR A 306 -7.90 5.29 3.81
N GLY A 307 -8.40 4.51 2.84
CA GLY A 307 -7.90 3.18 2.51
C GLY A 307 -8.81 2.50 1.49
N PRO A 308 -8.65 1.19 1.29
CA PRO A 308 -9.60 0.44 0.46
C PRO A 308 -11.04 0.66 0.94
N GLY A 309 -11.98 0.83 0.01
CA GLY A 309 -13.38 1.13 0.33
C GLY A 309 -13.67 2.52 0.88
N ASN A 310 -12.66 3.35 1.17
CA ASN A 310 -12.80 4.76 1.54
C ASN A 310 -11.60 5.55 0.99
N SER A 311 -11.53 5.70 -0.34
CA SER A 311 -10.41 6.39 -0.99
C SER A 311 -10.33 7.86 -0.57
N GLU A 312 -9.11 8.38 -0.57
CA GLU A 312 -8.88 9.81 -0.35
C GLU A 312 -9.47 10.61 -1.52
N PRO A 313 -10.32 11.62 -1.27
CA PRO A 313 -10.98 12.35 -2.33
C PRO A 313 -10.03 13.03 -3.30
N VAL A 314 -10.37 12.95 -4.58
CA VAL A 314 -9.68 13.59 -5.69
C VAL A 314 -10.59 14.66 -6.27
N PHE A 315 -10.11 15.89 -6.22
CA PHE A 315 -10.77 17.05 -6.78
C PHE A 315 -10.17 17.41 -8.13
N SER A 316 -10.93 18.08 -8.98
CA SER A 316 -10.42 18.72 -10.18
C SER A 316 -10.74 20.20 -10.19
N THR A 317 -9.84 20.98 -10.79
CA THR A 317 -10.08 22.38 -11.16
C THR A 317 -9.44 22.65 -12.51
N ASN A 318 -10.18 23.28 -13.40
CA ASN A 318 -9.76 23.59 -14.76
C ASN A 318 -9.23 25.03 -14.86
N GLY A 319 -8.38 25.29 -15.84
CA GLY A 319 -7.92 26.65 -16.14
C GLY A 319 -6.96 27.26 -15.10
N ILE A 320 -6.16 26.43 -14.44
CA ILE A 320 -5.15 26.88 -13.47
C ILE A 320 -3.90 27.37 -14.20
N ILE A 321 -3.37 28.53 -13.82
CA ILE A 321 -2.12 29.07 -14.36
C ILE A 321 -0.93 28.55 -13.56
N VAL A 322 0.11 28.07 -14.25
CA VAL A 322 1.40 27.71 -13.64
C VAL A 322 2.26 28.97 -13.48
N LYS A 323 2.50 29.42 -12.23
CA LYS A 323 3.17 30.70 -11.98
C LYS A 323 4.69 30.67 -12.17
N ASN A 324 5.32 29.51 -11.99
CA ASN A 324 6.77 29.38 -12.04
C ASN A 324 7.19 28.05 -12.65
N THR A 325 8.43 28.01 -13.12
CA THR A 325 9.02 26.79 -13.67
C THR A 325 9.01 25.69 -12.61
N PRO A 326 8.48 24.49 -12.91
CA PRO A 326 8.49 23.39 -11.97
C PRO A 326 9.88 23.04 -11.47
N ARG A 327 10.04 23.05 -10.14
CA ARG A 327 11.29 22.70 -9.47
C ARG A 327 11.30 21.22 -9.13
N SER A 328 12.39 20.54 -9.46
CA SER A 328 12.56 19.11 -9.14
C SER A 328 12.75 18.89 -7.64
N LEU A 329 12.14 17.81 -7.13
CA LEU A 329 12.26 17.28 -5.78
C LEU A 329 12.96 15.91 -5.85
N GLY A 330 14.30 15.94 -5.77
CA GLY A 330 15.11 14.73 -5.89
C GLY A 330 15.05 14.11 -7.29
N LYS A 331 15.00 12.76 -7.36
CA LYS A 331 15.09 12.01 -8.63
C LYS A 331 13.76 11.88 -9.40
N SER A 332 12.62 12.12 -8.75
CA SER A 332 11.31 11.79 -9.37
C SER A 332 10.20 12.80 -9.12
N GLY A 333 10.26 13.61 -8.07
CA GLY A 333 9.21 14.57 -7.78
C GLY A 333 9.45 15.94 -8.43
N TYR A 334 8.41 16.74 -8.48
CA TYR A 334 8.51 18.17 -8.76
C TYR A 334 7.38 18.94 -8.08
N LYS A 335 7.60 20.24 -7.95
CA LYS A 335 6.62 21.17 -7.40
C LYS A 335 6.61 22.51 -8.12
N PHE A 336 5.46 23.17 -8.10
CA PHE A 336 5.26 24.49 -8.71
C PHE A 336 4.11 25.22 -8.02
N LEU A 337 4.04 26.53 -8.25
CA LEU A 337 2.96 27.37 -7.77
C LEU A 337 1.85 27.42 -8.82
N THR A 338 0.64 27.14 -8.36
CA THR A 338 -0.61 27.22 -9.14
C THR A 338 -1.33 28.52 -8.82
N LYS A 339 -1.97 29.14 -9.80
CA LYS A 339 -2.81 30.33 -9.61
C LYS A 339 -4.14 30.20 -10.33
N CYS A 340 -5.22 30.44 -9.61
CA CYS A 340 -6.55 30.61 -10.19
C CYS A 340 -7.25 31.76 -9.45
N GLY A 341 -7.60 32.83 -10.20
CA GLY A 341 -8.02 34.09 -9.61
C GLY A 341 -6.95 34.69 -8.70
N ASN A 342 -7.32 35.01 -7.46
CA ASN A 342 -6.43 35.60 -6.45
C ASN A 342 -5.74 34.57 -5.55
N LEU A 343 -6.03 33.29 -5.73
CA LEU A 343 -5.50 32.23 -4.88
C LEU A 343 -4.27 31.61 -5.51
N THR A 344 -3.30 31.25 -4.66
CA THR A 344 -2.07 30.60 -5.07
C THR A 344 -1.72 29.50 -4.09
N TYR A 345 -1.54 28.27 -4.60
CA TYR A 345 -1.15 27.11 -3.80
C TYR A 345 0.07 26.42 -4.41
N GLU A 346 0.88 25.79 -3.56
CA GLU A 346 1.95 24.92 -4.03
C GLU A 346 1.35 23.56 -4.43
N ALA A 347 1.62 23.12 -5.65
CA ALA A 347 1.26 21.79 -6.13
C ALA A 347 2.52 20.90 -6.15
N ILE A 348 2.39 19.66 -5.70
CA ILE A 348 3.49 18.71 -5.53
C ILE A 348 3.15 17.32 -6.06
N THR A 349 4.11 16.68 -6.70
CA THR A 349 4.08 15.24 -6.98
C THR A 349 5.44 14.61 -6.70
N PHE A 350 5.43 13.33 -6.31
CA PHE A 350 6.64 12.51 -6.15
C PHE A 350 6.78 11.45 -7.26
N LYS A 351 5.83 11.40 -8.21
CA LYS A 351 5.80 10.43 -9.31
C LYS A 351 6.51 10.96 -10.57
N LYS A 352 7.24 10.07 -11.25
CA LYS A 352 8.41 10.36 -12.09
C LYS A 352 8.11 10.80 -13.54
N SER A 353 6.99 10.43 -14.15
CA SER A 353 7.05 10.26 -15.62
C SER A 353 5.75 10.38 -16.43
N GLU A 354 4.57 10.55 -15.82
CA GLU A 354 3.32 10.44 -16.60
C GLU A 354 2.78 11.76 -17.15
N PHE A 355 3.30 12.90 -16.70
CA PHE A 355 2.76 14.20 -17.08
C PHE A 355 3.75 15.01 -17.92
N LEU A 356 3.26 15.56 -19.02
CA LEU A 356 3.92 16.66 -19.73
C LEU A 356 4.22 17.76 -18.69
N ARG A 357 5.50 18.03 -18.42
CA ARG A 357 5.86 19.03 -17.41
C ARG A 357 5.36 20.39 -17.89
N PRO A 358 4.44 21.04 -17.15
CA PRO A 358 3.99 22.35 -17.56
C PRO A 358 5.14 23.34 -17.45
N LYS A 359 5.10 24.39 -18.26
CA LYS A 359 6.01 25.53 -18.22
C LYS A 359 5.36 26.67 -17.42
N ALA A 360 6.17 27.61 -16.99
CA ALA A 360 5.65 28.85 -16.43
C ALA A 360 4.80 29.57 -17.49
N GLY A 361 3.59 29.97 -17.11
CA GLY A 361 2.61 30.59 -18.01
C GLY A 361 1.59 29.62 -18.60
N ASP A 362 1.84 28.30 -18.55
CA ASP A 362 0.89 27.31 -19.06
C ASP A 362 -0.42 27.36 -18.27
N THR A 363 -1.51 27.08 -18.97
CA THR A 363 -2.81 26.80 -18.37
C THR A 363 -2.99 25.29 -18.28
N ILE A 364 -3.43 24.80 -17.12
CA ILE A 364 -3.58 23.37 -16.85
C ILE A 364 -4.96 23.06 -16.26
N ASN A 365 -5.44 21.85 -16.51
CA ASN A 365 -6.45 21.20 -15.69
C ASN A 365 -5.73 20.29 -14.69
N LEU A 366 -6.09 20.40 -13.41
CA LEU A 366 -5.38 19.70 -12.34
C LEU A 366 -6.35 18.82 -11.57
N ALA A 367 -6.00 17.53 -11.43
CA ALA A 367 -6.61 16.63 -10.46
C ALA A 367 -5.71 16.52 -9.22
N TYR A 368 -6.24 16.75 -8.03
CA TYR A 368 -5.45 16.88 -6.81
C TYR A 368 -6.22 16.50 -5.53
N THR A 369 -5.46 16.19 -4.48
CA THR A 369 -5.97 16.13 -3.10
C THR A 369 -5.32 17.27 -2.29
N PRO A 370 -6.10 18.23 -1.75
CA PRO A 370 -5.56 19.29 -0.90
C PRO A 370 -5.16 18.76 0.48
N SER A 371 -4.07 19.27 1.04
CA SER A 371 -3.60 18.95 2.39
C SER A 371 -2.93 20.15 3.06
N ILE A 372 -2.89 20.15 4.39
CA ILE A 372 -2.08 21.09 5.16
C ILE A 372 -0.63 20.58 5.18
N ASN A 373 0.30 21.45 4.80
CA ASN A 373 1.73 21.26 4.95
C ASN A 373 2.25 22.19 6.05
N SER A 374 2.66 21.61 7.17
CA SER A 374 3.24 22.31 8.32
C SER A 374 4.77 22.30 8.23
N TRP A 375 5.38 23.45 7.97
CA TRP A 375 6.84 23.56 7.90
C TRP A 375 7.33 24.80 8.65
N GLY A 376 8.30 24.62 9.54
CA GLY A 376 8.90 25.73 10.31
C GLY A 376 7.92 26.48 11.22
N GLY A 377 6.83 25.84 11.65
CA GLY A 377 5.77 26.47 12.46
C GLY A 377 4.70 27.20 11.64
N TYR A 378 4.78 27.16 10.31
CA TYR A 378 3.77 27.76 9.43
C TYR A 378 3.00 26.67 8.67
N ASP A 379 1.67 26.78 8.71
CA ASP A 379 0.77 25.93 7.95
C ASP A 379 0.46 26.57 6.60
N SER A 380 0.60 25.77 5.55
CA SER A 380 0.32 26.18 4.17
C SER A 380 -0.56 25.13 3.49
N ILE A 381 -1.41 25.56 2.58
CA ILE A 381 -2.18 24.63 1.74
C ILE A 381 -1.29 24.15 0.61
N GLN A 382 -1.24 22.84 0.44
CA GLN A 382 -0.52 22.15 -0.63
C GLN A 382 -1.47 21.24 -1.40
N LEU A 383 -1.33 21.19 -2.72
CA LEU A 383 -2.09 20.33 -3.61
C LEU A 383 -1.25 19.11 -3.99
N ASN A 384 -1.64 17.93 -3.51
CA ASN A 384 -1.01 16.68 -3.94
C ASN A 384 -1.56 16.30 -5.31
N ILE A 385 -0.73 16.38 -6.34
CA ILE A 385 -1.13 16.15 -7.73
C ILE A 385 -1.40 14.66 -7.94
N ARG A 386 -2.57 14.36 -8.50
CA ARG A 386 -2.98 13.02 -8.94
C ARG A 386 -2.81 12.85 -10.44
N ASP A 387 -3.17 13.88 -11.20
CA ASP A 387 -3.01 13.98 -12.65
C ASP A 387 -3.04 15.45 -13.07
N LEU A 388 -2.46 15.76 -14.22
CA LEU A 388 -2.54 17.08 -14.83
C LEU A 388 -2.62 16.98 -16.35
N GLN A 389 -3.34 17.92 -16.95
CA GLN A 389 -3.41 18.11 -18.38
C GLN A 389 -2.98 19.54 -18.71
N VAL A 390 -2.03 19.71 -19.62
CA VAL A 390 -1.70 21.02 -20.19
C VAL A 390 -2.70 21.33 -21.30
N CYS A 391 -3.32 22.51 -21.23
CA CYS A 391 -4.36 22.97 -22.14
C CYS A 391 -3.81 23.60 -23.42
#